data_AF-A0A5K0XLA3-F1
#
_entry.id   AF-A0A5K0XLA3-F1
#
_cell.length_a   1.000
_cell.length_b   1.000
_cell.length_c   1.000
_cell.angle_alpha   90.00
_cell.angle_beta   90.00
_cell.angle_gamma   90.00
#
_symmetry.space_group_name_H-M   'P 1'
#
loop_
_entity.id
_entity.type
_entity.pdbx_description
1 polymer ?
#
loop_
_entity_poly.entity_id
_entity_poly.type
_entity_poly.pdbx_seq_one_letter_code
_entity_poly.pdbx_strand_id
1 'polypeptide(L)' 'DDCWAEGSRDRYGNLVARASTFPSGIKALADYVHSKGLKLGIYSDAG' A
#
# COMPACT_ATOMS: atom_id res chain seq x y z
N ASP A 1 -0.35 -9.22 -0.59
CA ASP A 1 0.54 -9.95 0.32
C ASP A 1 1.84 -9.16 0.45
N ASP A 2 2.95 -9.78 0.82
CA ASP A 2 4.26 -9.10 0.90
C ASP A 2 4.68 -8.41 -0.42
N CYS A 3 5.72 -7.56 -0.36
CA CYS A 3 6.31 -6.79 -1.46
C CYS A 3 5.49 -5.59 -1.97
N TRP A 4 4.52 -5.09 -1.19
CA TRP A 4 3.75 -3.89 -1.58
C TRP A 4 4.48 -2.57 -1.27
N ALA A 5 5.34 -2.57 -0.25
CA ALA A 5 6.05 -1.40 0.22
C ALA A 5 7.47 -1.31 -0.36
N GLU A 6 8.04 -0.10 -0.35
CA GLU A 6 9.46 0.12 -0.55
C GLU A 6 10.27 -0.59 0.56
N GLY A 7 11.53 -0.95 0.25
CA GLY A 7 12.43 -1.61 1.21
C GLY A 7 12.85 -0.72 2.39
N SER A 8 12.47 0.55 2.40
CA SER A 8 12.77 1.49 3.48
C SER A 8 11.56 2.37 3.76
N ARG A 9 11.41 2.75 5.04
CA ARG A 9 10.42 3.72 5.47
C ARG A 9 10.82 5.12 5.02
N ASP A 10 9.84 6.02 4.93
CA ASP A 10 10.13 7.44 4.71
C ASP A 10 10.84 8.06 5.92
N ARG A 11 11.21 9.35 5.79
CA ARG A 11 11.86 10.13 6.86
C ARG A 11 11.03 10.28 8.14
N TYR A 12 9.74 9.97 8.09
CA TYR A 12 8.81 10.02 9.22
C TYR A 12 8.55 8.63 9.82
N GLY A 13 9.16 7.58 9.28
CA GLY A 13 8.98 6.20 9.73
C GLY A 13 7.74 5.51 9.14
N ASN A 14 7.10 6.05 8.11
CA ASN A 14 5.93 5.43 7.48
C ASN A 14 6.34 4.37 6.45
N LEU A 15 5.50 3.34 6.29
CA LEU A 15 5.58 2.45 5.14
C LEU A 15 5.14 3.21 3.89
N VAL A 16 5.92 3.09 2.82
CA VAL A 16 5.67 3.77 1.54
C VAL A 16 5.38 2.71 0.50
N ALA A 17 4.33 2.91 -0.31
CA ALA A 17 4.01 2.00 -1.39
C ALA A 17 5.07 2.02 -2.48
N ARG A 18 5.39 0.86 -3.06
CA ARG A 18 6.41 0.77 -4.11
C ARG A 18 5.98 1.52 -5.37
N ALA A 19 6.66 2.61 -5.71
CA ALA A 19 6.19 3.52 -6.77
C ALA A 19 6.14 2.87 -8.16
N SER A 20 7.02 1.90 -8.43
CA SER A 20 7.05 1.15 -9.69
C SER A 20 5.86 0.20 -9.86
N THR A 21 5.19 -0.19 -8.77
CA THR A 21 4.05 -1.14 -8.78
C THR A 21 2.73 -0.44 -8.51
N PHE A 22 2.76 0.53 -7.60
CA PHE A 22 1.62 1.35 -7.21
C PHE A 22 1.90 2.81 -7.54
N PRO A 23 1.97 3.19 -8.84
CA PRO A 23 2.32 4.54 -9.25
C PRO A 23 1.31 5.59 -8.76
N SER A 24 0.06 5.18 -8.55
CA SER A 24 -1.01 6.02 -7.98
C SER A 24 -1.15 5.86 -6.45
N GLY A 25 -0.30 5.04 -5.83
CA GLY A 25 -0.33 4.73 -4.40
C GLY A 25 -1.49 3.83 -3.96
N ILE A 26 -1.42 3.35 -2.72
CA ILE A 26 -2.44 2.47 -2.12
C ILE A 26 -3.76 3.19 -1.91
N LYS A 27 -3.75 4.51 -1.64
CA LYS A 27 -4.99 5.28 -1.47
C LYS A 27 -5.86 5.21 -2.73
N ALA A 28 -5.30 5.46 -3.91
CA ALA A 28 -6.06 5.43 -5.16
C ALA A 28 -6.62 4.03 -5.44
N LEU A 29 -5.84 2.98 -5.14
CA LEU A 29 -6.30 1.60 -5.24
C LEU A 29 -7.45 1.33 -4.26
N ALA A 30 -7.35 1.77 -3.01
CA ALA A 30 -8.40 1.63 -2.01
C ALA A 30 -9.68 2.33 -2.44
N ASP A 31 -9.58 3.58 -2.92
CA ASP A 31 -10.73 4.34 -3.42
C ASP A 31 -11.43 3.62 -4.58
N TYR A 32 -10.64 3.07 -5.52
CA TYR A 32 -11.16 2.25 -6.62
C TYR A 32 -11.88 1.00 -6.13
N VAL A 33 -11.26 0.22 -5.24
CA VAL A 33 -11.84 -1.01 -4.68
C VAL A 33 -13.13 -0.70 -3.90
N HIS A 34 -13.14 0.36 -3.10
CA HIS A 34 -14.33 0.79 -2.35
C HIS A 34 -15.46 1.25 -3.29
N SER A 35 -15.15 1.92 -4.40
CA SER A 35 -16.16 2.28 -5.42
C SER A 35 -16.87 1.08 -6.04
N LYS A 36 -16.28 -0.12 -5.92
CA LYS A 36 -16.84 -1.39 -6.38
C LYS A 36 -17.59 -2.15 -5.28
N GLY A 37 -17.77 -1.55 -4.10
CA GLY A 37 -18.42 -2.19 -2.95
C GLY A 37 -17.58 -3.28 -2.28
N LEU A 38 -16.27 -3.32 -2.56
CA LEU A 38 -15.34 -4.30 -2.02
C LEU A 38 -14.49 -3.68 -0.89
N LYS A 39 -13.74 -4.51 -0.16
CA LYS A 39 -12.79 -4.10 0.87
C LYS A 39 -11.36 -4.46 0.47
N LEU A 40 -10.40 -3.62 0.83
CA LEU A 40 -8.97 -3.85 0.58
C LEU A 40 -8.26 -4.30 1.87
N GLY A 41 -7.58 -5.44 1.82
CA GLY A 41 -6.63 -5.88 2.84
C GLY A 41 -5.19 -5.54 2.45
N ILE A 42 -4.33 -5.33 3.45
CA ILE A 42 -2.91 -5.08 3.26
C ILE A 42 -2.10 -5.97 4.22
N TYR A 43 -0.88 -6.31 3.84
CA TYR A 43 -0.02 -7.21 4.61
C TYR A 43 1.04 -6.43 5.40
N SER A 44 1.33 -6.90 6.61
CA SER A 44 2.49 -6.52 7.41
C SER A 44 2.87 -7.69 8.33
N ASP A 45 4.02 -7.59 8.98
CA ASP A 45 4.59 -8.61 9.85
C ASP A 45 4.83 -8.06 11.27
N ALA A 46 4.90 -8.96 12.26
CA ALA A 46 5.06 -8.64 13.67
C ALA A 46 6.52 -8.59 14.18
N GLY A 47 7.51 -8.54 13.29
CA GLY A 47 8.92 -8.27 13.63
C GLY A 47 9.75 -9.50 13.97
#